data_AF-A0A9W9DS06-F1
#
_entry.id   AF-A0A9W9DS06-F1
#
_cell.length_a   1.000
_cell.length_b   1.000
_cell.length_c   1.000
_cell.angle_alpha   90.00
_cell.angle_beta   90.00
_cell.angle_gamma   90.00
#
_symmetry.space_group_name_H-M   'P 1'
#
loop_
_entity.id
_entity.type
_entity.pdbx_description
1 polymer ?
#
loop_
_entity_poly.entity_id
_entity_poly.type
_entity_poly.pdbx_seq_one_letter_code
_entity_poly.pdbx_strand_id
1 'polypeptide(L)'
;MTESGGEWPFDCESPTSGDEDDLDARIVARIDPALQMHPIKGLWESISEVKARLPCVPAYIELYRILQAMFERYEGRRVPFKRNRNFRIQKSHILKALQLLDDDEHSDLSDPDKIYANCVETLRLISLYGPEGTRFQHAGVLEMMKDESLPEKYSKPQKRFLRFLREIDEKWQAEHVEQMELDEQTKLAEVEASLEVSSVDSTGSVVADRGNSVTLNSN
;
A
#
# COMPACT_ATOMS: atom_id res chain seq x y z
N MET A 1 -7.95 11.65 22.13
CA MET A 1 -9.18 11.17 22.77
C MET A 1 -10.07 10.65 21.65
N THR A 2 -10.09 9.33 21.43
CA THR A 2 -10.80 8.67 20.33
C THR A 2 -12.10 8.07 20.85
N GLU A 3 -13.20 8.76 20.64
CA GLU A 3 -14.52 8.32 21.07
C GLU A 3 -15.03 7.13 20.23
N SER A 4 -15.58 6.15 20.94
CA SER A 4 -16.67 5.26 20.52
C SER A 4 -16.39 4.18 19.46
N GLY A 5 -15.42 3.31 19.74
CA GLY A 5 -15.59 1.90 19.38
C GLY A 5 -16.53 1.26 20.39
N GLY A 6 -17.84 1.21 20.08
CA GLY A 6 -18.83 0.58 20.96
C GLY A 6 -18.34 -0.79 21.44
N GLU A 7 -18.30 -0.99 22.76
CA GLU A 7 -17.90 -2.27 23.35
C GLU A 7 -18.88 -3.35 22.87
N TRP A 8 -18.35 -4.38 22.21
CA TRP A 8 -19.18 -5.51 21.82
C TRP A 8 -19.56 -6.33 23.05
N PRO A 9 -20.86 -6.61 23.25
CA PRO A 9 -21.28 -7.42 24.38
C PRO A 9 -20.75 -8.85 24.26
N PHE A 10 -20.08 -9.33 25.31
CA PHE A 10 -19.46 -10.65 25.38
C PHE A 10 -20.50 -11.72 25.78
N ASP A 11 -21.53 -11.91 24.95
CA ASP A 11 -22.69 -12.72 25.35
C ASP A 11 -22.70 -14.15 24.79
N CYS A 12 -21.76 -14.49 23.90
CA CYS A 12 -21.69 -15.80 23.26
C CYS A 12 -20.82 -16.79 24.06
N GLU A 13 -21.30 -18.04 24.24
CA GLU A 13 -20.51 -19.08 24.88
C GLU A 13 -19.24 -19.38 24.08
N SER A 14 -18.13 -19.58 24.79
CA SER A 14 -16.87 -19.88 24.14
C SER A 14 -16.88 -21.30 23.59
N PRO A 15 -16.34 -21.52 22.38
CA PRO A 15 -16.11 -22.87 21.87
C PRO A 15 -15.24 -23.66 22.86
N THR A 16 -15.67 -24.87 23.24
CA THR A 16 -15.04 -25.65 24.32
C THR A 16 -13.97 -26.64 23.86
N SER A 17 -13.96 -27.11 22.60
CA SER A 17 -12.82 -27.81 21.93
C SER A 17 -13.31 -28.62 20.72
N GLY A 18 -12.45 -28.81 19.72
CA GLY A 18 -12.54 -29.92 18.76
C GLY A 18 -12.04 -29.56 17.36
N ASP A 19 -12.92 -28.97 16.56
CA ASP A 19 -12.73 -28.81 15.13
C ASP A 19 -12.47 -27.35 14.77
N GLU A 20 -11.37 -27.08 14.05
CA GLU A 20 -11.00 -25.73 13.59
C GLU A 20 -12.10 -25.14 12.68
N ASP A 21 -12.76 -25.96 11.87
CA ASP A 21 -13.88 -25.53 11.02
C ASP A 21 -15.12 -25.07 11.82
N ASP A 22 -15.43 -25.74 12.94
CA ASP A 22 -16.51 -25.31 13.85
C ASP A 22 -16.14 -24.00 14.56
N LEU A 23 -14.86 -23.78 14.87
CA LEU A 23 -14.38 -22.53 15.43
C LEU A 23 -14.53 -21.38 14.43
N ASP A 24 -14.06 -21.55 13.20
CA ASP A 24 -14.15 -20.55 12.14
C ASP A 24 -15.60 -20.14 11.88
N ALA A 25 -16.50 -21.12 11.74
CA ALA A 25 -17.93 -20.88 11.53
C ALA A 25 -18.55 -20.07 12.69
N ARG A 26 -18.18 -20.39 13.94
CA ARG A 26 -18.64 -19.63 15.12
C ARG A 26 -18.09 -18.22 15.17
N ILE A 27 -16.84 -18.01 14.77
CA ILE A 27 -16.25 -16.67 14.68
C ILE A 27 -16.99 -15.86 13.62
N VAL A 28 -17.20 -16.43 12.43
CA VAL A 28 -17.95 -15.81 11.31
C VAL A 28 -19.35 -15.40 11.76
N ALA A 29 -20.12 -16.34 12.31
CA ALA A 29 -21.46 -16.07 12.81
C ALA A 29 -21.49 -14.97 13.89
N ARG A 30 -20.43 -14.86 14.70
CA ARG A 30 -20.35 -13.85 15.75
C ARG A 30 -20.01 -12.47 15.23
N ILE A 31 -19.16 -12.37 14.21
CA ILE A 31 -18.73 -11.08 13.64
C ILE A 31 -19.71 -10.52 12.63
N ASP A 32 -20.54 -11.35 11.99
CA ASP A 32 -21.50 -10.93 10.95
C ASP A 32 -22.41 -9.75 11.38
N PRO A 33 -23.12 -9.77 12.53
CA PRO A 33 -23.92 -8.62 12.98
C PRO A 33 -23.07 -7.36 13.19
N ALA A 34 -21.81 -7.56 13.54
CA ALA A 34 -20.85 -6.51 13.81
C ALA A 34 -20.35 -5.86 12.51
N LEU A 35 -20.18 -6.64 11.44
CA LEU A 35 -19.91 -6.14 10.10
C LEU A 35 -21.12 -5.37 9.54
N GLN A 36 -22.34 -5.86 9.80
CA GLN A 36 -23.59 -5.18 9.41
C GLN A 36 -23.75 -3.81 10.07
N MET A 37 -23.34 -3.67 11.33
CA MET A 37 -23.38 -2.41 12.07
C MET A 37 -22.12 -1.55 11.89
N HIS A 38 -21.40 -1.67 10.77
CA HIS A 38 -20.21 -0.86 10.52
C HIS A 38 -20.55 0.65 10.64
N PRO A 39 -19.69 1.48 11.27
CA PRO A 39 -20.00 2.89 11.51
C PRO A 39 -20.11 3.72 10.23
N ILE A 40 -19.49 3.27 9.13
CA ILE A 40 -19.72 3.86 7.81
C ILE A 40 -21.09 3.40 7.34
N LYS A 41 -22.06 4.31 7.44
CA LYS A 41 -23.46 4.09 7.02
C LYS A 41 -23.50 3.62 5.56
N GLY A 42 -24.25 2.56 5.28
CA GLY A 42 -24.41 2.03 3.93
C GLY A 42 -23.27 1.12 3.45
N LEU A 43 -22.18 0.98 4.24
CA LEU A 43 -21.03 0.18 3.80
C LEU A 43 -21.41 -1.29 3.64
N TRP A 44 -22.20 -1.85 4.56
CA TRP A 44 -22.65 -3.23 4.46
C TRP A 44 -23.58 -3.44 3.26
N GLU A 45 -24.58 -2.56 3.11
CA GLU A 45 -25.56 -2.60 2.02
C GLU A 45 -24.88 -2.47 0.66
N SER A 46 -23.82 -1.64 0.57
CA SER A 46 -23.04 -1.47 -0.65
C SER A 46 -22.35 -2.75 -1.11
N ILE A 47 -22.08 -3.71 -0.22
CA ILE A 47 -21.43 -4.98 -0.62
C ILE A 47 -22.36 -5.79 -1.51
N SER A 48 -23.65 -5.86 -1.19
CA SER A 48 -24.63 -6.57 -2.04
C SER A 48 -24.77 -5.90 -3.41
N GLU A 49 -24.80 -4.57 -3.43
CA GLU A 49 -24.87 -3.79 -4.68
C GLU A 49 -23.61 -3.98 -5.52
N VAL A 50 -22.43 -3.90 -4.91
CA VAL A 50 -21.14 -4.11 -5.57
C VAL A 50 -21.01 -5.53 -6.12
N LYS A 51 -21.41 -6.55 -5.34
CA LYS A 51 -21.39 -7.95 -5.79
C LYS A 51 -22.25 -8.15 -7.04
N ALA A 52 -23.39 -7.48 -7.14
CA ALA A 52 -24.26 -7.55 -8.32
C ALA A 52 -23.64 -6.95 -9.59
N ARG A 53 -22.65 -6.05 -9.46
CA ARG A 53 -21.93 -5.45 -10.58
C ARG A 53 -20.65 -6.22 -10.96
N LEU A 54 -20.27 -7.23 -10.20
CA LEU A 54 -19.14 -8.08 -10.58
C LEU A 54 -19.50 -8.88 -11.86
N PRO A 55 -18.55 -9.06 -12.79
CA PRO A 55 -17.12 -8.82 -12.64
C PRO A 55 -16.65 -7.59 -13.43
N CYS A 56 -17.00 -6.34 -13.10
CA CYS A 56 -16.40 -5.15 -13.74
C CYS A 56 -15.29 -4.51 -12.88
N VAL A 57 -14.32 -3.83 -13.51
CA VAL A 57 -13.21 -3.16 -12.81
C VAL A 57 -13.69 -2.14 -11.77
N PRO A 58 -14.64 -1.24 -12.08
CA PRO A 58 -15.14 -0.27 -11.10
C PRO A 58 -15.72 -0.95 -9.84
N ALA A 59 -16.44 -2.06 -10.00
CA ALA A 59 -17.00 -2.82 -8.89
C ALA A 59 -15.90 -3.48 -8.02
N TYR A 60 -14.85 -4.03 -8.62
CA TYR A 60 -13.71 -4.57 -7.86
C TYR A 60 -12.98 -3.50 -7.05
N ILE A 61 -12.83 -2.29 -7.59
CA ILE A 61 -12.19 -1.18 -6.87
C ILE A 61 -13.03 -0.76 -5.67
N GLU A 62 -14.34 -0.66 -5.84
CA GLU A 62 -15.27 -0.36 -4.75
C GLU A 62 -15.25 -1.46 -3.69
N LEU A 63 -15.28 -2.73 -4.11
CA LEU A 63 -15.13 -3.88 -3.22
C LEU A 63 -13.83 -3.80 -2.41
N TYR A 64 -12.71 -3.52 -3.06
CA TYR A 64 -11.41 -3.40 -2.39
C TYR A 64 -11.39 -2.28 -1.36
N ARG A 65 -11.99 -1.12 -1.65
CA ARG A 65 -12.11 -0.04 -0.66
C ARG A 65 -12.92 -0.46 0.56
N ILE A 66 -14.03 -1.16 0.34
CA ILE A 66 -14.86 -1.70 1.42
C ILE A 66 -14.06 -2.72 2.25
N LEU A 67 -13.39 -3.65 1.57
CA LEU A 67 -12.56 -4.68 2.21
C LEU A 67 -11.44 -4.08 3.03
N GLN A 68 -10.71 -3.09 2.50
CA GLN A 68 -9.65 -2.41 3.24
C GLN A 68 -10.20 -1.79 4.54
N ALA A 69 -11.33 -1.08 4.49
CA ALA A 69 -11.95 -0.50 5.67
C ALA A 69 -12.38 -1.57 6.69
N MET A 70 -12.91 -2.71 6.24
CA MET A 70 -13.28 -3.83 7.10
C MET A 70 -12.06 -4.48 7.74
N PHE A 71 -10.98 -4.71 6.98
CA PHE A 71 -9.74 -5.29 7.49
C PHE A 71 -9.09 -4.38 8.53
N GLU A 72 -8.88 -3.11 8.21
CA GLU A 72 -8.32 -2.12 9.13
C GLU A 72 -9.12 -2.01 10.43
N ARG A 73 -10.45 -2.13 10.34
CA ARG A 73 -11.29 -2.07 11.52
C ARG A 73 -11.26 -3.34 12.33
N TYR A 74 -11.41 -4.52 11.73
CA TYR A 74 -11.75 -5.74 12.47
C TYR A 74 -10.61 -6.74 12.60
N GLU A 75 -9.65 -6.76 11.69
CA GLU A 75 -8.54 -7.70 11.75
C GLU A 75 -7.77 -7.55 13.07
N GLY A 76 -7.41 -8.67 13.69
CA GLY A 76 -6.67 -8.70 14.95
C GLY A 76 -7.47 -8.27 16.18
N ARG A 77 -8.74 -7.85 16.03
CA ARG A 77 -9.62 -7.64 17.19
C ARG A 77 -9.97 -8.95 17.87
N ARG A 78 -10.30 -8.87 19.15
CA ARG A 78 -10.76 -10.02 19.92
C ARG A 78 -12.19 -10.36 19.52
N VAL A 79 -12.44 -11.65 19.33
CA VAL A 79 -13.80 -12.15 19.13
C VAL A 79 -14.54 -12.09 20.48
N PRO A 80 -15.77 -11.56 20.53
CA PRO A 80 -16.48 -11.35 21.80
C PRO A 80 -17.13 -12.65 22.34
N PHE A 81 -16.28 -13.59 22.76
CA PHE A 81 -16.68 -14.80 23.48
C PHE A 81 -16.54 -14.63 25.01
N LYS A 82 -17.44 -15.27 25.78
CA LYS A 82 -17.53 -15.14 27.24
C LYS A 82 -16.28 -15.57 28.02
N ARG A 83 -15.75 -16.76 27.73
CA ARG A 83 -14.71 -17.44 28.53
C ARG A 83 -13.32 -17.38 27.90
N ASN A 84 -13.22 -17.45 26.57
CA ASN A 84 -11.96 -17.49 25.84
C ASN A 84 -11.76 -16.20 25.03
N ARG A 85 -10.79 -15.38 25.47
CA ARG A 85 -10.46 -14.07 24.88
C ARG A 85 -9.25 -14.12 23.94
N ASN A 86 -8.74 -15.32 23.64
CA ASN A 86 -7.52 -15.48 22.84
C ASN A 86 -7.81 -15.49 21.33
N PHE A 87 -9.06 -15.74 20.93
CA PHE A 87 -9.42 -15.78 19.52
C PHE A 87 -9.41 -14.38 18.90
N ARG A 88 -8.77 -14.29 17.74
CA ARG A 88 -8.59 -13.06 16.98
C ARG A 88 -9.32 -13.18 15.65
N ILE A 89 -9.90 -12.07 15.20
CA ILE A 89 -10.50 -11.99 13.88
C ILE A 89 -9.37 -12.01 12.85
N GLN A 90 -9.46 -12.91 11.88
CA GLN A 90 -8.57 -13.02 10.74
C GLN A 90 -9.28 -12.51 9.48
N LYS A 91 -8.52 -12.22 8.43
CA LYS A 91 -9.04 -11.80 7.13
C LYS A 91 -9.99 -12.83 6.53
N SER A 92 -9.66 -14.11 6.67
CA SER A 92 -10.50 -15.25 6.28
C SER A 92 -11.89 -15.17 6.91
N HIS A 93 -12.00 -14.88 8.21
CA HIS A 93 -13.29 -14.74 8.88
C HIS A 93 -14.12 -13.61 8.29
N ILE A 94 -13.50 -12.45 8.01
CA ILE A 94 -14.19 -11.30 7.41
C ILE A 94 -14.70 -11.67 6.01
N LEU A 95 -13.85 -12.25 5.17
CA LEU A 95 -14.21 -12.65 3.81
C LEU A 95 -15.30 -13.75 3.77
N LYS A 96 -15.24 -14.73 4.69
CA LYS A 96 -16.27 -15.75 4.90
C LYS A 96 -17.61 -15.11 5.29
N ALA A 97 -17.60 -14.18 6.25
CA ALA A 97 -18.81 -13.47 6.68
C ALA A 97 -19.44 -12.64 5.55
N LEU A 98 -18.62 -12.05 4.67
CA LEU A 98 -19.07 -11.33 3.48
C LEU A 98 -19.52 -12.22 2.33
N GLN A 99 -19.38 -13.55 2.46
CA GLN A 99 -19.65 -14.54 1.42
C GLN A 99 -18.91 -14.18 0.12
N LEU A 100 -17.64 -13.77 0.25
CA LEU A 100 -16.79 -13.41 -0.88
C LEU A 100 -15.83 -14.53 -1.27
N LEU A 101 -15.64 -15.53 -0.39
CA LEU A 101 -14.90 -16.73 -0.75
C LEU A 101 -15.78 -17.61 -1.62
N ASP A 102 -15.17 -18.15 -2.65
CA ASP A 102 -15.77 -19.09 -3.58
C ASP A 102 -15.17 -20.47 -3.31
N ASP A 103 -16.01 -21.50 -3.36
CA ASP A 103 -15.60 -22.89 -3.11
C ASP A 103 -14.84 -23.49 -4.32
N ASP A 104 -14.81 -22.78 -5.45
CA ASP A 104 -14.02 -23.17 -6.62
C ASP A 104 -12.52 -22.91 -6.36
N GLU A 105 -11.73 -23.98 -6.28
CA GLU A 105 -10.26 -23.97 -6.12
C GLU A 105 -9.57 -23.11 -7.20
N HIS A 106 -10.18 -22.93 -8.37
CA HIS A 106 -9.67 -22.11 -9.47
C HIS A 106 -10.15 -20.65 -9.45
N SER A 107 -10.99 -20.29 -8.48
CA SER A 107 -11.43 -18.92 -8.26
C SER A 107 -10.29 -18.06 -7.76
N ASP A 108 -10.24 -16.79 -8.19
CA ASP A 108 -9.26 -15.85 -7.65
C ASP A 108 -9.62 -15.35 -6.25
N LEU A 109 -10.81 -15.76 -5.79
CA LEU A 109 -11.36 -15.46 -4.48
C LEU A 109 -11.28 -16.65 -3.52
N SER A 110 -10.52 -17.71 -3.84
CA SER A 110 -10.36 -18.88 -2.96
C SER A 110 -9.33 -18.67 -1.84
N ASP A 111 -8.37 -17.75 -2.03
CA ASP A 111 -7.28 -17.49 -1.08
C ASP A 111 -7.44 -16.10 -0.41
N PRO A 112 -7.76 -16.05 0.90
CA PRO A 112 -7.89 -14.81 1.68
C PRO A 112 -6.66 -13.90 1.62
N ASP A 113 -5.46 -14.45 1.71
CA ASP A 113 -4.23 -13.66 1.78
C ASP A 113 -3.92 -13.05 0.41
N LYS A 114 -4.20 -13.80 -0.66
CA LYS A 114 -4.09 -13.30 -2.03
C LYS A 114 -5.12 -12.21 -2.34
N ILE A 115 -6.36 -12.34 -1.89
CA ILE A 115 -7.38 -11.29 -2.02
C ILE A 115 -6.89 -10.02 -1.33
N TYR A 116 -6.39 -10.14 -0.11
CA TYR A 116 -5.87 -9.00 0.65
C TYR A 116 -4.67 -8.34 -0.05
N ALA A 117 -3.69 -9.14 -0.48
CA ALA A 117 -2.51 -8.63 -1.18
C ALA A 117 -2.91 -7.87 -2.45
N ASN A 118 -3.79 -8.45 -3.27
CA ASN A 118 -4.29 -7.80 -4.48
C ASN A 118 -5.08 -6.52 -4.16
N CYS A 119 -5.89 -6.52 -3.09
CA CYS A 119 -6.64 -5.36 -2.63
C CYS A 119 -5.69 -4.19 -2.28
N VAL A 120 -4.74 -4.45 -1.37
CA VAL A 120 -3.77 -3.44 -0.90
C VAL A 120 -2.93 -2.92 -2.06
N GLU A 121 -2.41 -3.81 -2.90
CA GLU A 121 -1.56 -3.43 -4.02
C GLU A 121 -2.33 -2.63 -5.07
N THR A 122 -3.54 -3.06 -5.43
CA THR A 122 -4.38 -2.36 -6.40
C THR A 122 -4.69 -0.94 -5.92
N LEU A 123 -5.10 -0.78 -4.66
CA LEU A 123 -5.41 0.54 -4.10
C LEU A 123 -4.16 1.42 -3.99
N ARG A 124 -3.01 0.84 -3.63
CA ARG A 124 -1.72 1.54 -3.66
C ARG A 124 -1.43 2.05 -5.07
N LEU A 125 -1.48 1.19 -6.09
CA LEU A 125 -1.16 1.58 -7.46
C LEU A 125 -2.16 2.60 -8.03
N ILE A 126 -3.46 2.50 -7.68
CA ILE A 126 -4.45 3.54 -8.01
C ILE A 126 -4.08 4.88 -7.36
N SER A 127 -3.57 4.89 -6.12
CA SER A 127 -3.12 6.14 -5.48
C SER A 127 -1.93 6.79 -6.18
N LEU A 128 -1.14 6.00 -6.93
CA LEU A 128 0.00 6.49 -7.71
C LEU A 128 -0.41 6.95 -9.12
N TYR A 129 -1.38 6.27 -9.74
CA TYR A 129 -1.67 6.39 -11.19
C TYR A 129 -3.11 6.74 -11.57
N GLY A 130 -4.01 6.78 -10.59
CA GLY A 130 -5.45 7.00 -10.77
C GLY A 130 -5.86 8.47 -10.80
N PRO A 131 -7.14 8.79 -10.50
CA PRO A 131 -7.71 10.14 -10.61
C PRO A 131 -6.95 11.25 -9.88
N GLU A 132 -6.15 10.94 -8.88
CA GLU A 132 -5.30 11.89 -8.14
C GLU A 132 -3.91 11.28 -7.93
N GLY A 133 -3.39 10.62 -8.96
CA GLY A 133 -2.14 9.86 -8.89
C GLY A 133 -0.95 10.72 -8.43
N THR A 134 -0.31 10.34 -7.33
CA THR A 134 0.83 11.09 -6.76
C THR A 134 2.07 11.09 -7.64
N ARG A 135 2.18 10.13 -8.58
CA ARG A 135 3.24 10.13 -9.59
C ARG A 135 2.77 10.89 -10.83
N PHE A 136 1.73 10.36 -11.46
CA PHE A 136 1.04 11.01 -12.57
C PHE A 136 -0.31 10.33 -12.80
N GLN A 137 -1.23 11.01 -13.48
CA GLN A 137 -2.52 10.44 -13.83
C GLN A 137 -2.44 9.69 -15.18
N HIS A 138 -2.67 8.39 -15.19
CA HIS A 138 -2.57 7.57 -16.41
C HIS A 138 -3.94 7.44 -17.12
N ALA A 139 -4.05 7.90 -18.37
CA ALA A 139 -5.31 7.92 -19.12
C ALA A 139 -5.98 6.52 -19.24
N GLY A 140 -5.21 5.48 -19.56
CA GLY A 140 -5.73 4.11 -19.62
C GLY A 140 -6.21 3.56 -18.26
N VAL A 141 -5.65 4.03 -17.14
CA VAL A 141 -6.13 3.63 -15.81
C VAL A 141 -7.50 4.26 -15.58
N LEU A 142 -7.66 5.54 -15.90
CA LEU A 142 -8.95 6.24 -15.81
C LEU A 142 -10.03 5.60 -16.68
N GLU A 143 -9.66 5.17 -17.89
CA GLU A 143 -10.58 4.51 -18.81
C GLU A 143 -11.07 3.18 -18.23
N MET A 144 -10.16 2.31 -17.79
CA MET A 144 -10.52 1.03 -17.16
C MET A 144 -11.32 1.21 -15.86
N MET A 145 -11.06 2.29 -15.10
CA MET A 145 -11.83 2.63 -13.89
C MET A 145 -13.24 3.13 -14.16
N LYS A 146 -13.58 3.44 -15.41
CA LYS A 146 -14.92 3.84 -15.86
C LYS A 146 -15.58 2.78 -16.75
N ASP A 147 -14.86 1.72 -17.06
CA ASP A 147 -15.31 0.64 -17.94
C ASP A 147 -16.30 -0.27 -17.19
N GLU A 148 -17.59 -0.02 -17.41
CA GLU A 148 -18.69 -0.87 -16.95
C GLU A 148 -19.11 -1.91 -18.00
N SER A 149 -18.32 -2.10 -19.07
CA SER A 149 -18.63 -3.12 -20.08
C SER A 149 -18.64 -4.52 -19.49
N LEU A 150 -19.52 -5.37 -20.03
CA LEU A 150 -19.55 -6.77 -19.65
C LEU A 150 -18.24 -7.43 -20.11
N PRO A 151 -17.48 -8.04 -19.18
CA PRO A 151 -16.25 -8.72 -19.53
C PRO A 151 -16.51 -9.90 -20.48
N GLU A 152 -15.52 -10.23 -21.29
CA GLU A 152 -15.54 -11.44 -22.11
C GLU A 152 -15.74 -12.68 -21.22
N LYS A 153 -16.45 -13.68 -21.73
CA LYS A 153 -16.75 -14.92 -21.00
C LYS A 153 -15.43 -15.53 -20.48
N TYR A 154 -15.37 -15.81 -19.18
CA TYR A 154 -14.19 -16.31 -18.45
C TYR A 154 -13.02 -15.33 -18.27
N SER A 155 -13.17 -14.06 -18.66
CA SER A 155 -12.12 -13.08 -18.38
C SER A 155 -12.11 -12.66 -16.91
N LYS A 156 -10.91 -12.34 -16.40
CA LYS A 156 -10.65 -11.94 -15.01
C LYS A 156 -10.21 -10.46 -14.99
N PRO A 157 -11.16 -9.51 -15.10
CA PRO A 157 -10.84 -8.09 -15.31
C PRO A 157 -10.05 -7.47 -14.18
N GLN A 158 -10.26 -7.88 -12.93
CA GLN A 158 -9.47 -7.47 -11.77
C GLN A 158 -7.98 -7.83 -11.94
N LYS A 159 -7.68 -9.01 -12.47
CA LYS A 159 -6.29 -9.43 -12.74
C LYS A 159 -5.69 -8.65 -13.91
N ARG A 160 -6.46 -8.47 -14.98
CA ARG A 160 -6.03 -7.68 -16.15
C ARG A 160 -5.69 -6.26 -15.72
N PHE A 161 -6.52 -5.66 -14.88
CA PHE A 161 -6.32 -4.31 -14.37
C PHE A 161 -5.11 -4.21 -13.43
N LEU A 162 -4.96 -5.13 -12.47
CA LEU A 162 -3.78 -5.14 -11.60
C LEU A 162 -2.48 -5.34 -12.38
N ARG A 163 -2.47 -6.23 -13.38
CA ARG A 163 -1.30 -6.41 -14.26
C ARG A 163 -0.96 -5.12 -15.01
N PHE A 164 -1.96 -4.45 -15.58
CA PHE A 164 -1.77 -3.17 -16.26
C PHE A 164 -1.20 -2.09 -15.33
N LEU A 165 -1.69 -2.00 -14.10
CA LEU A 165 -1.14 -1.10 -13.08
C LEU A 165 0.34 -1.41 -12.75
N ARG A 166 0.70 -2.69 -12.64
CA ARG A 166 2.10 -3.12 -12.42
C ARG A 166 3.00 -2.77 -13.61
N GLU A 167 2.53 -2.98 -14.83
CA GLU A 167 3.30 -2.62 -16.04
C GLU A 167 3.60 -1.11 -16.11
N ILE A 168 2.66 -0.27 -15.64
CA ILE A 168 2.88 1.19 -15.52
C ILE A 168 3.90 1.49 -14.42
N ASP A 169 3.78 0.83 -13.26
CA ASP A 169 4.69 0.98 -12.13
C ASP A 169 6.13 0.64 -12.53
N GLU A 170 6.32 -0.50 -13.18
CA GLU A 170 7.62 -0.99 -13.67
C GLU A 170 8.27 -0.01 -14.65
N LYS A 171 7.50 0.53 -15.62
CA LYS A 171 8.03 1.53 -16.56
C LYS A 171 8.46 2.81 -15.88
N TRP A 172 7.62 3.32 -14.98
CA TRP A 172 7.94 4.54 -14.24
C TRP A 172 9.19 4.35 -13.37
N GLN A 173 9.31 3.19 -12.70
CA GLN A 173 10.48 2.85 -11.89
C GLN A 173 11.75 2.81 -12.75
N ALA A 174 11.71 2.15 -13.91
CA ALA A 174 12.87 2.08 -14.81
C ALA A 174 13.34 3.49 -15.22
N GLU A 175 12.43 4.36 -15.63
CA GLU A 175 12.75 5.73 -16.07
C GLU A 175 13.31 6.60 -14.93
N HIS A 176 12.84 6.42 -13.69
CA HIS A 176 13.20 7.31 -12.57
C HIS A 176 14.35 6.79 -11.71
N VAL A 177 14.63 5.48 -11.72
CA VAL A 177 15.85 4.93 -11.11
C VAL A 177 17.07 5.36 -11.91
N GLU A 178 16.99 5.30 -13.25
CA GLU A 178 18.06 5.81 -14.12
C GLU A 178 18.31 7.31 -13.90
N GLN A 179 17.25 8.09 -13.70
CA GLN A 179 17.36 9.53 -13.41
C GLN A 179 18.05 9.81 -12.06
N MET A 180 17.76 9.04 -11.01
CA MET A 180 18.42 9.21 -9.71
C MET A 180 19.90 8.83 -9.74
N GLU A 181 20.26 7.76 -10.45
CA GLU A 181 21.66 7.35 -10.62
C GLU A 181 22.47 8.38 -11.42
N LEU A 182 21.87 8.96 -12.46
CA LEU A 182 22.46 10.06 -13.23
C LEU A 182 22.64 11.33 -12.40
N ASP A 183 21.64 11.70 -11.60
CA ASP A 183 21.70 12.89 -10.75
C ASP A 183 22.74 12.74 -9.63
N GLU A 184 22.93 11.55 -9.07
CA GLU A 184 23.98 11.26 -8.09
C GLU A 184 25.38 11.28 -8.72
N GLN A 185 25.56 10.69 -9.91
CA GLN A 185 26.85 10.77 -10.62
C GLN A 185 27.20 12.19 -11.03
N THR A 186 26.21 12.98 -11.47
CA THR A 186 26.43 14.38 -11.85
C THR A 186 26.83 15.23 -10.63
N LYS A 187 26.19 15.02 -9.48
CA LYS A 187 26.57 15.70 -8.23
C LYS A 187 27.97 15.32 -7.76
N LEU A 188 28.35 14.04 -7.87
CA LEU A 188 29.70 13.60 -7.51
C LEU A 188 30.76 14.19 -8.44
N ALA A 189 30.48 14.25 -9.75
CA ALA A 189 31.36 14.87 -10.73
C ALA A 189 31.51 16.39 -10.54
N GLU A 190 30.45 17.11 -10.17
CA GLU A 190 30.52 18.54 -9.85
C GLU A 190 31.34 18.81 -8.57
N VAL A 191 31.23 17.95 -7.56
CA VAL A 191 32.03 18.05 -6.33
C VAL A 191 33.52 17.78 -6.62
N GLU A 192 33.82 16.78 -7.45
CA GLU A 192 35.19 16.46 -7.87
C GLU A 192 35.81 17.57 -8.73
N ALA A 193 35.06 18.10 -9.72
CA ALA A 193 35.49 19.23 -10.54
C ALA A 193 35.72 20.51 -9.70
N SER A 194 34.93 20.71 -8.63
CA SER A 194 35.11 21.85 -7.72
C SER A 194 36.34 21.73 -6.82
N LEU A 195 36.80 20.51 -6.53
CA LEU A 195 38.02 20.27 -5.75
C LEU A 195 39.29 20.53 -6.58
N GLU A 196 39.29 20.19 -7.87
CA GLU A 196 40.46 20.39 -8.75
C GLU A 196 40.76 21.88 -9.03
N VAL A 197 39.76 22.76 -9.02
CA VAL A 197 39.96 24.21 -9.26
C VAL A 197 40.56 24.93 -8.04
N SER A 198 40.51 24.33 -6.84
CA SER A 198 41.03 24.94 -5.60
C SER A 198 42.52 24.66 -5.32
N SER A 199 43.17 23.77 -6.08
CA SER A 199 44.54 23.29 -5.81
C SER A 199 45.65 24.03 -6.58
N VAL A 200 45.36 25.18 -7.22
CA VAL A 200 46.36 25.97 -7.97
C VAL A 200 46.47 27.38 -7.40
N ASP A 201 46.91 27.53 -6.15
CA ASP A 201 47.58 28.77 -5.72
C ASP A 201 48.38 28.57 -4.42
N SER A 202 49.64 28.15 -4.56
CA SER A 202 50.69 28.34 -3.55
C SER A 202 52.07 28.06 -4.14
N THR A 203 52.49 28.87 -5.13
CA THR A 203 53.90 29.04 -5.50
C THR A 203 54.38 30.43 -5.07
N GLY A 204 54.53 30.60 -3.75
CA GLY A 204 55.15 31.78 -3.15
C GLY A 204 56.68 31.73 -3.26
N SER A 205 57.20 32.39 -4.29
CA SER A 205 58.62 32.67 -4.53
C SER A 205 59.22 33.53 -3.41
N VAL A 206 60.37 33.12 -2.84
CA VAL A 206 61.21 33.95 -1.96
C VAL A 206 62.58 34.12 -2.64
N VAL A 207 62.80 35.29 -3.23
CA VAL A 207 64.10 35.77 -3.71
C VAL A 207 64.48 37.02 -2.89
N ALA A 208 65.76 37.04 -2.52
CA ALA A 208 66.43 37.95 -1.58
C ALA A 208 66.38 39.44 -1.96
N ASP A 209 66.53 40.32 -0.96
CA ASP A 209 67.25 41.58 -1.15
C ASP A 209 67.96 42.09 0.11
N ARG A 210 69.07 42.80 -0.15
CA ARG A 210 70.16 43.27 0.69
C ARG A 210 69.80 44.54 1.47
N GLY A 211 70.24 44.62 2.72
CA GLY A 211 70.29 45.85 3.52
C GLY A 211 71.71 46.18 3.96
N ASN A 212 72.30 47.16 3.28
CA ASN A 212 73.64 47.74 3.46
C ASN A 212 73.69 48.60 4.75
N SER A 213 74.81 48.60 5.50
CA SER A 213 75.14 49.73 6.38
C SER A 213 76.66 49.87 6.55
N VAL A 214 77.12 51.09 6.32
CA VAL A 214 78.51 51.52 6.13
C VAL A 214 78.83 52.53 7.23
N THR A 215 80.03 52.37 7.81
CA THR A 215 80.90 53.34 8.52
C THR A 215 80.46 53.95 9.85
N LEU A 216 81.36 53.92 10.85
CA LEU A 216 82.27 55.05 11.14
C LEU A 216 83.37 54.68 12.14
N ASN A 217 84.58 55.20 11.86
CA ASN A 217 85.79 55.16 12.67
C ASN A 217 85.80 56.27 13.75
N SER A 218 86.77 56.11 14.67
CA SER A 218 87.44 57.13 15.52
C SER A 218 86.79 57.43 16.87
N ASN A 219 87.42 56.99 17.98
CA ASN A 219 88.63 57.58 18.58
C ASN A 219 89.32 56.57 19.50
#